data_AF-K5VKM5-F1
#
_entry.id   AF-K5VKM5-F1
#
_cell.length_a   1.000
_cell.length_b   1.000
_cell.length_c   1.000
_cell.angle_alpha   90.00
_cell.angle_beta   90.00
_cell.angle_gamma   90.00
#
_symmetry.space_group_name_H-M   'P 1'
#
loop_
_entity.id
_entity.type
_entity.pdbx_description
1 polymer ?
#
loop_
_entity_poly.entity_id
_entity_poly.type
_entity_poly.pdbx_seq_one_letter_code
_entity_poly.pdbx_strand_id
1 'polypeptide(L)'
;MSIDYNDVEFAYTQGDQHITRTLYLKDRKTSRGALGIWRVDVLWSWKVYRSRRQLQRLYGDYQRADTAGLPMDKPRFVVGRIRSRGRTTSGFVLIARWMEGTQFLNKATSFRAALDAQMMPHDRTDQNYIRTTAGCLAAQSVGLRDCQGFVKMGERESLQFFDIHTRWNPIYNIFGSSIQADALVQVIESWESSI
;
A
#
# COMPACT_ATOMS: atom_id res chain seq x y z
N MET A 1 -7.52 30.69 2.75
CA MET A 1 -7.79 29.91 1.52
C MET A 1 -9.22 29.40 1.61
N SER A 2 -10.06 29.62 0.59
CA SER A 2 -11.39 29.02 0.51
C SER A 2 -11.28 27.53 0.15
N ILE A 3 -12.13 26.69 0.73
CA ILE A 3 -12.22 25.27 0.41
C ILE A 3 -12.85 25.14 -0.99
N ASP A 4 -12.18 24.45 -1.91
CA ASP A 4 -12.75 24.12 -3.22
C ASP A 4 -13.91 23.12 -3.01
N TYR A 5 -14.96 23.24 -3.81
CA TYR A 5 -16.07 22.28 -3.83
C TYR A 5 -15.62 20.81 -3.96
N ASN A 6 -14.45 20.59 -4.57
CA ASN A 6 -13.86 19.28 -4.78
C ASN A 6 -12.88 18.82 -3.68
N ASP A 7 -12.56 19.67 -2.72
CA ASP A 7 -11.78 19.27 -1.55
C ASP A 7 -12.54 18.24 -0.72
N VAL A 8 -11.79 17.49 0.09
CA VAL A 8 -12.33 16.48 0.98
C VAL A 8 -12.10 16.90 2.42
N GLU A 9 -13.15 17.03 3.21
CA GLU A 9 -13.03 17.18 4.65
C GLU A 9 -13.25 15.82 5.32
N PHE A 10 -12.36 15.47 6.25
CA PHE A 10 -12.50 14.28 7.09
C PHE A 10 -12.55 14.68 8.56
N ALA A 11 -13.67 14.36 9.21
CA ALA A 11 -13.88 14.58 10.64
C ALA A 11 -13.92 13.26 11.40
N TYR A 12 -13.13 13.13 12.45
CA TYR A 12 -13.03 11.93 13.28
C TYR A 12 -12.78 12.29 14.74
N THR A 13 -12.94 11.31 15.62
CA THR A 13 -12.67 11.46 17.05
C THR A 13 -11.39 10.71 17.40
N GLN A 14 -10.53 11.34 18.18
CA GLN A 14 -9.31 10.74 18.74
C GLN A 14 -9.24 11.07 20.23
N GLY A 15 -9.45 10.06 21.09
CA GLY A 15 -9.74 10.30 22.50
C GLY A 15 -11.00 11.15 22.66
N ASP A 16 -10.91 12.25 23.38
CA ASP A 16 -12.02 13.20 23.57
C ASP A 16 -12.04 14.34 22.54
N GLN A 17 -11.08 14.36 21.61
CA GLN A 17 -10.94 15.45 20.65
C GLN A 17 -11.65 15.15 19.34
N HIS A 18 -12.46 16.10 18.87
CA HIS A 18 -12.97 16.14 17.51
C HIS A 18 -11.96 16.82 16.58
N ILE A 19 -11.45 16.06 15.61
CA ILE A 19 -10.47 16.53 14.65
C ILE A 19 -11.12 16.59 13.28
N THR A 20 -11.03 17.74 12.62
CA THR A 20 -11.39 17.92 11.21
C THR A 20 -10.13 18.24 10.42
N ARG A 21 -9.92 17.54 9.30
CA ARG A 21 -8.85 17.83 8.35
C ARG A 21 -9.43 18.08 6.96
N THR A 22 -8.97 19.16 6.32
CA THR A 22 -9.24 19.44 4.91
C THR A 22 -8.10 18.91 4.06
N LEU A 23 -8.45 18.12 3.05
CA LEU A 23 -7.55 17.48 2.11
C LEU A 23 -7.80 18.10 0.74
N TYR A 24 -6.85 18.93 0.31
CA TYR A 24 -7.02 19.75 -0.89
C TYR A 24 -6.91 18.92 -2.17
N LEU A 25 -7.76 19.21 -3.16
CA LEU A 25 -7.77 18.50 -4.44
C LEU A 25 -6.43 18.56 -5.16
N LYS A 26 -5.75 19.72 -5.11
CA LYS A 26 -4.45 19.93 -5.77
C LYS A 26 -3.34 18.99 -5.28
N ASP A 27 -3.45 18.50 -4.04
CA ASP A 27 -2.46 17.63 -3.40
C ASP A 27 -2.83 16.14 -3.53
N ARG A 28 -3.95 15.86 -4.21
CA ARG A 28 -4.51 14.52 -4.33
C ARG A 28 -3.76 13.69 -5.37
N LYS A 29 -3.25 12.53 -4.95
CA LYS A 29 -2.94 11.42 -5.86
C LYS A 29 -4.18 10.58 -6.15
N THR A 30 -4.34 10.19 -7.41
CA THR A 30 -5.51 9.42 -7.88
C THR A 30 -5.49 7.99 -7.34
N SER A 31 -6.69 7.45 -7.08
CA SER A 31 -6.87 6.05 -6.68
C SER A 31 -8.19 5.53 -7.23
N ARG A 32 -8.22 4.28 -7.71
CA ARG A 32 -9.45 3.70 -8.31
C ARG A 32 -10.46 3.24 -7.25
N GLY A 33 -10.00 2.83 -6.07
CA GLY A 33 -10.85 2.30 -4.99
C GLY A 33 -11.14 3.28 -3.86
N ALA A 34 -10.63 4.50 -3.94
CA ALA A 34 -10.69 5.53 -2.90
C ALA A 34 -11.00 6.90 -3.52
N LEU A 35 -11.32 7.90 -2.70
CA LEU A 35 -11.47 9.28 -3.15
C LEU A 35 -10.16 9.89 -3.62
N GLY A 36 -9.05 9.38 -3.08
CA GLY A 36 -7.70 9.78 -3.37
C GLY A 36 -6.75 9.33 -2.28
N ILE A 37 -5.48 9.66 -2.49
CA ILE A 37 -4.41 9.52 -1.52
C ILE A 37 -3.78 10.91 -1.36
N TRP A 38 -3.59 11.32 -0.11
CA TRP A 38 -2.94 12.59 0.23
C TRP A 38 -1.69 12.31 1.04
N ARG A 39 -0.64 13.10 0.82
CA ARG A 39 0.44 13.22 1.80
C ARG A 39 -0.07 14.15 2.89
N VAL A 40 -0.07 13.67 4.13
CA VAL A 40 -0.45 14.45 5.31
C VAL A 40 0.77 14.52 6.20
N ASP A 41 1.18 15.74 6.52
CA ASP A 41 2.47 16.02 7.15
C ASP A 41 3.65 15.46 6.31
N VAL A 42 4.84 15.34 6.89
CA VAL A 42 6.03 14.87 6.17
C VAL A 42 6.01 13.35 5.98
N LEU A 43 5.50 12.60 6.95
CA LEU A 43 5.71 11.16 7.05
C LEU A 43 4.47 10.31 6.77
N TRP A 44 3.28 10.89 6.60
CA TRP A 44 2.05 10.11 6.53
C TRP A 44 1.33 10.26 5.19
N SER A 45 0.62 9.21 4.83
CA SER A 45 -0.27 9.11 3.69
C SER A 45 -1.66 8.76 4.19
N TRP A 46 -2.66 9.44 3.65
CA TRP A 46 -4.07 9.22 3.97
C TRP A 46 -4.78 8.77 2.70
N LYS A 47 -5.23 7.51 2.67
CA LYS A 47 -6.11 6.99 1.63
C LYS A 47 -7.54 7.02 2.12
N VAL A 48 -8.38 7.84 1.47
CA VAL A 48 -9.71 8.18 1.99
C VAL A 48 -10.80 7.41 1.25
N TYR A 49 -11.65 6.72 2.00
CA TYR A 49 -12.72 5.88 1.45
C TYR A 49 -14.09 6.40 1.84
N ARG A 50 -14.91 6.76 0.84
CA ARG A 50 -16.27 7.32 1.03
C ARG A 50 -17.24 6.39 1.78
N SER A 51 -16.93 5.10 1.90
CA SER A 51 -17.81 4.10 2.51
C SER A 51 -17.02 3.11 3.34
N ARG A 52 -17.63 2.63 4.43
CA ARG A 52 -17.09 1.58 5.30
C ARG A 52 -17.25 0.15 4.74
N ARG A 53 -17.90 -0.04 3.59
CA ARG A 53 -18.22 -1.37 3.03
C ARG A 53 -17.02 -2.32 2.93
N GLN A 54 -15.82 -1.80 2.65
CA GLN A 54 -14.61 -2.61 2.51
C GLN A 54 -13.67 -2.56 3.73
N LEU A 55 -14.05 -1.85 4.80
CA LEU A 55 -13.20 -1.63 5.96
C LEU A 55 -12.77 -2.95 6.60
N GLN A 56 -13.73 -3.83 6.93
CA GLN A 56 -13.43 -5.10 7.59
C GLN A 56 -12.57 -6.02 6.72
N ARG A 57 -12.84 -6.02 5.40
CA ARG A 57 -12.05 -6.80 4.44
C ARG A 57 -10.61 -6.32 4.39
N LEU A 58 -10.39 -5.01 4.25
CA LEU A 58 -9.06 -4.40 4.22
C LEU A 58 -8.31 -4.63 5.54
N TYR A 59 -8.98 -4.43 6.67
CA TYR A 59 -8.38 -4.71 7.97
C TYR A 59 -7.88 -6.15 8.06
N GLY A 60 -8.72 -7.11 7.65
CA GLY A 60 -8.34 -8.52 7.61
C GLY A 60 -7.19 -8.80 6.63
N ASP A 61 -7.17 -8.16 5.45
CA ASP A 61 -6.09 -8.33 4.46
C ASP A 61 -4.75 -7.85 5.02
N TYR A 62 -4.72 -6.66 5.64
CA TYR A 62 -3.52 -6.15 6.29
C TYR A 62 -3.10 -7.01 7.49
N GLN A 63 -4.01 -7.45 8.35
CA GLN A 63 -3.65 -8.31 9.48
C GLN A 63 -3.02 -9.63 9.03
N ARG A 64 -3.61 -10.26 8.01
CA ARG A 64 -3.11 -11.52 7.43
C ARG A 64 -1.75 -11.34 6.75
N ALA A 65 -1.59 -10.26 6.00
CA ALA A 65 -0.32 -9.94 5.35
C ALA A 65 0.79 -9.64 6.37
N ASP A 66 0.49 -8.96 7.48
CA ASP A 66 1.46 -8.68 8.56
C ASP A 66 1.91 -9.98 9.22
N THR A 67 0.96 -10.88 9.48
CA THR A 67 1.24 -12.22 10.02
C THR A 67 2.15 -13.04 9.10
N ALA A 68 2.00 -12.89 7.79
CA ALA A 68 2.84 -13.55 6.79
C ALA A 68 4.18 -12.86 6.53
N GLY A 69 4.47 -11.75 7.24
CA GLY A 69 5.72 -11.01 7.08
C GLY A 69 5.82 -10.23 5.77
N LEU A 70 4.70 -9.88 5.15
CA LEU A 70 4.71 -9.05 3.95
C LEU A 70 5.34 -7.69 4.28
N PRO A 71 6.39 -7.24 3.55
CA PRO A 71 6.98 -5.93 3.78
C PRO A 71 5.98 -4.82 3.42
N MET A 72 5.36 -4.23 4.44
CA MET A 72 4.42 -3.13 4.32
C MET A 72 4.45 -2.31 5.59
N ASP A 73 3.95 -1.08 5.51
CA ASP A 73 3.72 -0.30 6.73
C ASP A 73 2.57 -0.91 7.56
N LYS A 74 2.51 -0.54 8.85
CA LYS A 74 1.42 -0.93 9.75
C LYS A 74 0.36 0.16 9.78
N PRO A 75 -0.67 0.10 8.91
CA PRO A 75 -1.60 1.21 8.81
C PRO A 75 -2.53 1.27 10.02
N ARG A 76 -3.04 2.48 10.26
CA ARG A 76 -4.21 2.70 11.11
C ARG A 76 -5.43 2.94 10.26
N PHE A 77 -6.54 2.31 10.66
CA PHE A 77 -7.85 2.56 10.06
C PHE A 77 -8.65 3.48 10.98
N VAL A 78 -8.94 4.69 10.51
CA VAL A 78 -9.68 5.69 11.28
C VAL A 78 -11.03 5.91 10.64
N VAL A 79 -12.08 5.64 11.40
CA VAL A 79 -13.46 5.82 10.97
C VAL A 79 -13.89 7.26 11.25
N GLY A 80 -14.63 7.87 10.32
CA GLY A 80 -15.09 9.25 10.46
C GLY A 80 -16.18 9.64 9.48
N ARG A 81 -16.49 10.94 9.45
CA ARG A 81 -17.37 11.57 8.47
C ARG A 81 -16.54 12.20 7.37
N ILE A 82 -16.95 12.00 6.13
CA ILE A 82 -16.31 12.57 4.95
C ILE A 82 -17.29 13.54 4.29
N ARG A 83 -16.89 14.79 4.09
CA ARG A 83 -17.58 15.73 3.21
C ARG A 83 -16.79 15.85 1.91
N SER A 84 -17.46 15.64 0.78
CA SER A 84 -16.86 15.79 -0.55
C SER A 84 -17.96 16.15 -1.54
N ARG A 85 -17.74 17.16 -2.39
CA ARG A 85 -18.75 17.65 -3.36
C ARG A 85 -20.11 17.94 -2.69
N GLY A 86 -20.06 18.63 -1.55
CA GLY A 86 -21.24 18.97 -0.76
C GLY A 86 -21.97 17.82 -0.06
N ARG A 87 -21.54 16.55 -0.24
CA ARG A 87 -22.19 15.39 0.38
C ARG A 87 -21.38 14.88 1.56
N THR A 88 -22.06 14.69 2.69
CA THR A 88 -21.49 14.09 3.91
C THR A 88 -21.82 12.60 3.95
N THR A 89 -20.82 11.77 4.19
CA THR A 89 -20.96 10.31 4.23
C THR A 89 -20.15 9.73 5.39
N SER A 90 -20.52 8.52 5.79
CA SER A 90 -19.78 7.75 6.78
C SER A 90 -18.74 6.87 6.08
N GLY A 91 -17.46 7.13 6.35
CA GLY A 91 -16.36 6.43 5.70
C GLY A 91 -15.19 6.22 6.65
N PHE A 92 -14.01 6.04 6.07
CA PHE A 92 -12.78 5.83 6.84
C PHE A 92 -11.55 6.29 6.06
N VAL A 93 -10.44 6.46 6.78
CA VAL A 93 -9.12 6.73 6.24
C VAL A 93 -8.20 5.57 6.63
N LEU A 94 -7.42 5.09 5.66
CA LEU A 94 -6.25 4.27 5.92
C LEU A 94 -5.05 5.22 6.01
N ILE A 95 -4.46 5.29 7.19
CA ILE A 95 -3.28 6.11 7.50
C ILE A 95 -2.07 5.18 7.51
N ALA A 96 -1.11 5.43 6.63
CA ALA A 96 0.13 4.68 6.53
C ALA A 96 1.30 5.63 6.28
N ARG A 97 2.53 5.22 6.53
CA ARG A 97 3.74 5.97 6.23
C ARG A 97 3.77 6.34 4.75
N TRP A 98 4.16 7.58 4.47
CA TRP A 98 4.46 8.02 3.12
C TRP A 98 5.73 7.30 2.65
N MET A 99 5.61 6.49 1.60
CA MET A 99 6.73 5.75 1.05
C MET A 99 7.50 6.56 0.02
N GLU A 100 8.78 6.26 -0.07
CA GLU A 100 9.73 6.83 -1.01
C GLU A 100 10.44 5.71 -1.77
N GLY A 101 11.16 6.07 -2.83
CA GLY A 101 11.85 5.13 -3.71
C GLY A 101 11.23 5.07 -5.10
N THR A 102 11.63 4.08 -5.89
CA THR A 102 11.08 3.86 -7.23
C THR A 102 9.80 3.03 -7.10
N GLN A 103 8.69 3.61 -7.54
CA GLN A 103 7.40 2.92 -7.57
C GLN A 103 7.40 1.82 -8.64
N PHE A 104 6.86 0.65 -8.31
CA PHE A 104 6.43 -0.32 -9.30
C PHE A 104 4.91 -0.51 -9.25
N LEU A 105 4.35 -0.74 -10.43
CA LEU A 105 2.95 -1.11 -10.60
C LEU A 105 2.82 -2.62 -10.82
N ASN A 106 1.59 -3.11 -10.97
CA ASN A 106 1.20 -4.53 -11.08
C ASN A 106 1.67 -5.27 -12.34
N LYS A 107 2.87 -4.96 -12.86
CA LYS A 107 3.52 -5.56 -14.01
C LYS A 107 4.96 -5.94 -13.65
N ALA A 108 5.39 -7.14 -14.04
CA ALA A 108 6.75 -7.63 -13.85
C ALA A 108 7.82 -6.66 -14.39
N THR A 109 7.59 -6.09 -15.56
CA THR A 109 8.49 -5.10 -16.18
C THR A 109 8.63 -3.83 -15.35
N SER A 110 7.56 -3.40 -14.67
CA SER A 110 7.61 -2.24 -13.77
C SER A 110 8.40 -2.54 -12.50
N PHE A 111 8.32 -3.77 -11.99
CA PHE A 111 9.11 -4.19 -10.84
C PHE A 111 10.59 -4.30 -11.19
N ARG A 112 10.93 -4.93 -12.33
CA ARG A 112 12.32 -4.98 -12.82
C ARG A 112 12.92 -3.58 -12.98
N ALA A 113 12.20 -2.67 -13.64
CA ALA A 113 12.65 -1.28 -13.78
C ALA A 113 12.85 -0.56 -12.43
N ALA A 114 12.09 -0.92 -11.39
CA ALA A 114 12.28 -0.36 -10.06
C ALA A 114 13.54 -0.93 -9.37
N LEU A 115 13.86 -2.21 -9.56
CA LEU A 115 15.11 -2.82 -9.11
C LEU A 115 16.33 -2.15 -9.80
N ASP A 116 16.27 -2.02 -11.13
CA ASP A 116 17.29 -1.31 -11.94
C ASP A 116 17.51 0.12 -11.44
N ALA A 117 16.43 0.91 -11.32
CA ALA A 117 16.50 2.31 -10.93
C ALA A 117 17.03 2.52 -9.50
N GLN A 118 16.87 1.53 -8.64
CA GLN A 118 17.42 1.57 -7.29
C GLN A 118 18.80 0.92 -7.19
N MET A 119 19.37 0.41 -8.29
CA MET A 119 20.64 -0.32 -8.30
C MET A 119 20.63 -1.49 -7.31
N MET A 120 19.54 -2.27 -7.33
CA MET A 120 19.44 -3.47 -6.49
C MET A 120 20.59 -4.43 -6.84
N PRO A 121 21.36 -4.94 -5.87
CA PRO A 121 22.44 -5.88 -6.14
C PRO A 121 21.94 -7.17 -6.78
N HIS A 122 22.75 -7.73 -7.67
CA HIS A 122 22.51 -9.05 -8.29
C HIS A 122 23.04 -10.20 -7.42
N ASP A 123 23.84 -9.90 -6.39
CA ASP A 123 24.44 -10.88 -5.47
C ASP A 123 23.40 -11.39 -4.45
N ARG A 124 23.20 -12.72 -4.41
CA ARG A 124 22.28 -13.40 -3.49
C ARG A 124 22.68 -13.29 -2.01
N THR A 125 23.94 -12.97 -1.74
CA THR A 125 24.43 -12.79 -0.37
C THR A 125 24.19 -11.38 0.16
N ASP A 126 23.85 -10.41 -0.71
CA ASP A 126 23.52 -9.05 -0.29
C ASP A 126 22.20 -9.01 0.49
N GLN A 127 22.20 -8.27 1.60
CA GLN A 127 21.05 -8.17 2.49
C GLN A 127 19.82 -7.54 1.81
N ASN A 128 19.99 -6.60 0.89
CA ASN A 128 18.88 -6.01 0.14
C ASN A 128 18.26 -7.01 -0.83
N TYR A 129 19.09 -7.82 -1.50
CA TYR A 129 18.60 -8.90 -2.35
C TYR A 129 17.80 -9.92 -1.53
N ILE A 130 18.37 -10.38 -0.40
CA ILE A 130 17.72 -11.35 0.49
C ILE A 130 16.37 -10.82 1.00
N ARG A 131 16.31 -9.58 1.45
CA ARG A 131 15.06 -8.96 1.96
C ARG A 131 14.03 -8.75 0.86
N THR A 132 14.47 -8.30 -0.32
CA THR A 132 13.59 -8.15 -1.49
C THR A 132 13.01 -9.50 -1.90
N THR A 133 13.84 -10.54 -1.94
CA THR A 133 13.42 -11.93 -2.22
C THR A 133 12.41 -12.42 -1.18
N ALA A 134 12.70 -12.24 0.10
CA ALA A 134 11.77 -12.59 1.18
C ALA A 134 10.42 -11.85 1.04
N GLY A 135 10.44 -10.58 0.64
CA GLY A 135 9.23 -9.82 0.35
C GLY A 135 8.41 -10.35 -0.82
N CYS A 136 9.07 -10.76 -1.91
CA CYS A 136 8.42 -11.41 -3.05
C CYS A 136 7.79 -12.75 -2.65
N LEU A 137 8.49 -13.57 -1.87
CA LEU A 137 7.97 -14.84 -1.35
C LEU A 137 6.80 -14.64 -0.38
N ALA A 138 6.87 -13.62 0.48
CA ALA A 138 5.75 -13.27 1.35
C ALA A 138 4.52 -12.84 0.53
N ALA A 139 4.71 -12.02 -0.51
CA ALA A 139 3.65 -11.64 -1.44
C ALA A 139 3.02 -12.85 -2.14
N GLN A 140 3.84 -13.83 -2.56
CA GLN A 140 3.37 -15.08 -3.14
C GLN A 140 2.55 -15.89 -2.12
N SER A 141 3.04 -16.03 -0.89
CA SER A 141 2.40 -16.84 0.16
C SER A 141 0.99 -16.38 0.53
N VAL A 142 0.72 -15.07 0.47
CA VAL A 142 -0.61 -14.49 0.72
C VAL A 142 -1.46 -14.31 -0.54
N GLY A 143 -0.93 -14.74 -1.69
CA GLY A 143 -1.50 -14.50 -3.00
C GLY A 143 -1.82 -13.03 -3.21
N LEU A 144 -0.85 -12.15 -3.00
CA LEU A 144 -1.05 -10.70 -3.10
C LEU A 144 -1.56 -10.32 -4.50
N ARG A 145 -2.69 -9.61 -4.55
CA ARG A 145 -3.27 -9.06 -5.79
C ARG A 145 -2.84 -7.62 -5.96
N ASP A 146 -2.86 -7.18 -7.22
CA ASP A 146 -2.49 -5.82 -7.60
C ASP A 146 -1.17 -5.43 -6.96
N CYS A 147 -0.16 -6.30 -7.14
CA CYS A 147 1.16 -6.16 -6.56
C CYS A 147 1.77 -4.80 -6.94
N GLN A 148 1.75 -3.87 -6.00
CA GLN A 148 2.24 -2.51 -6.18
C GLN A 148 3.03 -2.12 -4.95
N GLY A 149 4.09 -1.35 -5.17
CA GLY A 149 5.02 -1.05 -4.10
C GLY A 149 6.07 -0.04 -4.49
N PHE A 150 7.06 0.06 -3.62
CA PHE A 150 8.26 0.85 -3.81
C PHE A 150 9.47 -0.03 -3.55
N VAL A 151 10.51 0.18 -4.35
CA VAL A 151 11.85 -0.29 -4.05
C VAL A 151 12.67 0.92 -3.59
N LYS A 152 13.42 0.78 -2.49
CA LYS A 152 14.35 1.81 -2.02
C LYS A 152 15.59 1.17 -1.41
N MET A 153 16.75 1.35 -2.06
CA MET A 153 18.00 0.81 -1.53
C MET A 153 18.43 1.50 -0.23
N GLY A 154 19.08 0.74 0.65
CA GLY A 154 19.63 1.24 1.92
C GLY A 154 18.59 1.42 3.04
N GLU A 155 17.30 1.19 2.77
CA GLU A 155 16.27 1.13 3.80
C GLU A 155 16.27 -0.24 4.49
N ARG A 156 15.73 -0.29 5.71
CA ARG A 156 15.55 -1.57 6.42
C ARG A 156 14.75 -2.57 5.60
N GLU A 157 13.66 -2.11 4.99
CA GLU A 157 12.84 -2.90 4.06
C GLU A 157 13.00 -2.29 2.67
N SER A 158 13.88 -2.89 1.86
CA SER A 158 14.21 -2.40 0.51
C SER A 158 13.04 -2.53 -0.47
N LEU A 159 12.06 -3.38 -0.15
CA LEU A 159 10.80 -3.57 -0.85
C LEU A 159 9.66 -3.26 0.12
N GLN A 160 8.68 -2.44 -0.28
CA GLN A 160 7.46 -2.21 0.49
C GLN A 160 6.23 -2.20 -0.41
N PHE A 161 5.20 -2.95 0.00
CA PHE A 161 3.92 -3.03 -0.70
C PHE A 161 2.89 -2.04 -0.15
N PHE A 162 1.97 -1.60 -1.01
CA PHE A 162 0.76 -0.88 -0.62
C PHE A 162 -0.46 -1.39 -1.35
N ASP A 163 -1.63 -0.89 -0.91
CA ASP A 163 -2.94 -1.32 -1.42
C ASP A 163 -3.16 -2.83 -1.30
N ILE A 164 -2.98 -3.33 -0.08
CA ILE A 164 -2.86 -4.75 0.22
C ILE A 164 -4.20 -5.47 0.01
N HIS A 165 -4.21 -6.41 -0.92
CA HIS A 165 -5.35 -7.24 -1.27
C HIS A 165 -4.94 -8.71 -1.38
N THR A 166 -5.21 -9.51 -0.35
CA THR A 166 -4.83 -10.92 -0.34
C THR A 166 -5.81 -11.79 -1.15
N ARG A 167 -5.41 -13.03 -1.48
CA ARG A 167 -6.28 -14.08 -2.04
C ARG A 167 -6.87 -14.97 -0.96
N TRP A 168 -7.11 -14.43 0.23
CA TRP A 168 -7.71 -15.18 1.32
C TRP A 168 -9.08 -15.76 0.97
N ASN A 169 -9.24 -17.07 1.17
CA ASN A 169 -10.52 -17.76 1.07
C ASN A 169 -11.05 -18.05 2.48
N PRO A 170 -12.12 -17.37 2.93
CA PRO A 170 -12.66 -17.56 4.29
C PRO A 170 -13.37 -18.90 4.48
N ILE A 171 -13.76 -19.60 3.40
CA ILE A 171 -14.43 -20.90 3.49
C ILE A 171 -13.41 -21.99 3.84
N TYR A 172 -12.24 -21.95 3.21
CA TYR A 172 -11.19 -22.97 3.37
C TYR A 172 -10.05 -22.53 4.28
N ASN A 173 -10.07 -21.29 4.78
CA ASN A 173 -9.05 -20.73 5.66
C ASN A 173 -7.62 -20.82 5.07
N ILE A 174 -7.49 -20.60 3.75
CA ILE A 174 -6.23 -20.65 3.01
C ILE A 174 -6.13 -19.47 2.02
N PHE A 175 -4.90 -19.13 1.62
CA PHE A 175 -4.64 -18.22 0.51
C PHE A 175 -4.69 -18.96 -0.83
N GLY A 176 -5.33 -18.36 -1.83
CA GLY A 176 -5.20 -18.77 -3.22
C GLY A 176 -3.94 -18.19 -3.89
N SER A 177 -3.65 -18.63 -5.11
CA SER A 177 -2.50 -18.16 -5.89
C SER A 177 -2.72 -16.77 -6.51
N SER A 178 -1.61 -16.12 -6.90
CA SER A 178 -1.62 -14.85 -7.63
C SER A 178 -0.50 -14.82 -8.67
N ILE A 179 -0.88 -14.86 -9.94
CA ILE A 179 0.04 -14.74 -11.09
C ILE A 179 0.95 -13.51 -10.97
N GLN A 180 0.44 -12.40 -10.42
CA GLN A 180 1.24 -11.20 -10.24
C GLN A 180 2.32 -11.36 -9.16
N ALA A 181 2.00 -12.05 -8.06
CA ALA A 181 2.97 -12.31 -7.01
C ALA A 181 4.02 -13.34 -7.47
N ASP A 182 3.59 -14.37 -8.20
CA ASP A 182 4.48 -15.34 -8.84
C ASP A 182 5.46 -14.65 -9.79
N ALA A 183 4.98 -13.67 -10.56
CA ALA A 183 5.82 -12.90 -11.46
C ALA A 183 6.87 -12.04 -10.73
N LEU A 184 6.61 -11.57 -9.50
CA LEU A 184 7.64 -10.86 -8.72
C LEU A 184 8.77 -11.81 -8.31
N VAL A 185 8.42 -13.02 -7.88
CA VAL A 185 9.40 -14.07 -7.54
C VAL A 185 10.26 -14.41 -8.75
N GLN A 186 9.65 -14.64 -9.91
CA GLN A 186 10.40 -14.91 -11.15
C GLN A 186 11.34 -13.75 -11.54
N VAL A 187 10.92 -12.49 -11.34
CA VAL A 187 11.77 -11.33 -11.61
C VAL A 187 12.98 -11.30 -10.67
N ILE A 188 12.82 -11.48 -9.36
CA ILE A 188 13.95 -11.42 -8.42
C ILE A 188 14.86 -12.66 -8.53
N GLU A 189 14.33 -13.83 -8.90
CA GLU A 189 15.13 -15.02 -9.19
C GLU A 189 15.99 -14.84 -10.45
N SER A 190 15.40 -14.32 -11.54
CA SER A 190 16.14 -14.04 -12.78
C SER A 190 17.05 -12.81 -12.68
N TRP A 191 16.83 -11.94 -11.69
CA TRP A 191 17.70 -10.80 -11.42
C TRP A 191 19.14 -11.23 -11.19
N GLU A 192 19.39 -12.30 -10.43
CA GLU A 192 20.75 -12.83 -10.23
C GLU A 192 21.47 -13.13 -11.56
N SER A 193 20.74 -13.70 -12.52
CA SER A 193 21.32 -14.22 -13.76
C SER A 193 21.62 -13.16 -14.84
N SER A 194 21.36 -11.88 -14.58
CA SER A 194 21.51 -10.81 -15.57
C SER A 194 22.84 -10.06 -15.52
N ILE A 195 23.87 -10.65 -14.90
CA ILE A 195 25.24 -10.16 -14.90
C ILE A 195 25.93 -10.54 -16.22
#